data_AF-A0A377KBA7-F1
#
_entry.id   AF-A0A377KBA7-F1
#
_cell.length_a   1.000
_cell.length_b   1.000
_cell.length_c   1.000
_cell.angle_alpha   90.00
_cell.angle_beta   90.00
_cell.angle_gamma   90.00
#
_symmetry.space_group_name_H-M   'P 1'
#
loop_
_entity.id
_entity.type
_entity.pdbx_description
1 polymer ?
#
loop_
_entity_poly.entity_id
_entity_poly.type
_entity_poly.pdbx_seq_one_letter_code
_entity_poly.pdbx_strand_id
1 'polypeptide(L)'
;MAIISITESLLTLTTIGYDGDVFTLNVSNSTIDDDYEALYFTDTYLDGDKSKSTNETFYTALGVAVNLDVESNINITNNSRVAGIALSEGNTSNTTYTSEYHQWDNNINVSNSTVTSGSQTPLEESNGFFGKSAEPSDYAGNGGENDVALSFSDNAGSNYSMKNNVNFDHSTLLGDVEFTSHWNNDGVFFYSTGHDSNGDGVLDTNGGWVDDAQNVDELNITLNNGSKWVGSANMSAEVIAPADMYDVAPNSLTPGATIEANDWGRIIDNKVFQSGVFNVALNNGSEWNTVNSSVIDTLAVNNGSQVNVTDSSLVSDTIGLTNGSSLNIGEDGLVATDHLTVDSYSTVNLTESTGWNNYSNLYANTITVTNGGVLDVNVDQFDTEAFRTDKLELTSGNIADHNGNVVSGVFDINSSDYVLNADLVNDRTWDTAQANYGYGVVAMNSDGHLTINGNGDVDNGTELDNSFCRQRCCGNR
;
A
#
# COMPACT_ATOMS: atom_id res chain seq x y z
N MET A 1 -28.26 20.88 15.68
CA MET A 1 -29.27 19.87 15.29
C MET A 1 -29.18 19.72 13.78
N ALA A 2 -28.11 19.04 13.35
CA ALA A 2 -27.82 18.84 11.95
C ALA A 2 -28.74 17.72 11.45
N ILE A 3 -29.40 17.99 10.35
CA ILE A 3 -30.25 17.03 9.67
C ILE A 3 -29.30 15.94 9.16
N ILE A 4 -29.37 14.73 9.74
CA ILE A 4 -29.01 13.53 8.96
C ILE A 4 -29.98 13.56 7.80
N SER A 5 -29.52 14.06 6.65
CA SER A 5 -30.31 14.06 5.44
C SER A 5 -30.27 12.64 4.89
N ILE A 6 -31.02 11.75 5.53
CA ILE A 6 -31.74 10.72 4.77
C ILE A 6 -32.73 11.54 3.96
N THR A 7 -32.35 12.01 2.76
CA THR A 7 -33.28 12.76 1.92
C THR A 7 -34.46 11.86 1.63
N GLU A 8 -35.57 12.08 2.33
CA GLU A 8 -36.92 11.79 1.85
C GLU A 8 -37.18 12.65 0.60
N SER A 9 -36.54 12.30 -0.51
CA SER A 9 -36.99 12.70 -1.83
C SER A 9 -37.02 11.45 -2.69
N LEU A 10 -38.16 10.77 -2.62
CA LEU A 10 -38.52 9.65 -3.47
C LEU A 10 -37.61 8.41 -3.28
N LEU A 11 -37.96 7.60 -2.27
CA LEU A 11 -37.83 6.14 -2.40
C LEU A 11 -38.61 5.73 -3.65
N THR A 12 -37.98 5.74 -4.82
CA THR A 12 -38.25 4.69 -5.80
C THR A 12 -37.51 3.46 -5.29
N LEU A 13 -38.11 2.82 -4.28
CA LEU A 13 -37.90 1.41 -4.05
C LEU A 13 -38.59 0.71 -5.23
N THR A 14 -37.90 0.60 -6.36
CA THR A 14 -38.27 -0.39 -7.36
C THR A 14 -37.90 -1.76 -6.79
N THR A 15 -38.76 -2.26 -5.91
CA THR A 15 -38.70 -3.63 -5.42
C THR A 15 -38.96 -4.58 -6.58
N ILE A 16 -37.89 -5.14 -7.15
CA ILE A 16 -37.81 -6.57 -7.47
C ILE A 16 -36.34 -7.00 -7.21
N GLY A 17 -35.88 -6.89 -5.96
CA GLY A 17 -34.48 -7.15 -5.61
C GLY A 17 -34.20 -8.64 -5.46
N TYR A 18 -33.54 -9.22 -6.46
CA TYR A 18 -32.71 -10.40 -6.29
C TYR A 18 -31.42 -9.95 -5.59
N ASP A 19 -30.96 -10.73 -4.61
CA ASP A 19 -29.64 -10.70 -3.97
C ASP A 19 -28.56 -10.12 -4.92
N GLY A 20 -28.18 -8.84 -4.74
CA GLY A 20 -27.42 -8.03 -5.72
C GLY A 20 -27.68 -6.52 -5.75
N ASP A 21 -28.31 -5.94 -4.72
CA ASP A 21 -28.53 -4.49 -4.60
C ASP A 21 -27.41 -3.83 -3.78
N VAL A 22 -26.82 -2.73 -4.29
CA VAL A 22 -25.76 -1.99 -3.59
C VAL A 22 -26.34 -0.94 -2.63
N PHE A 23 -25.99 -1.01 -1.35
CA PHE A 23 -26.37 -0.01 -0.35
C PHE A 23 -25.67 1.33 -0.61
N THR A 24 -26.35 2.46 -0.40
CA THR A 24 -25.74 3.79 -0.58
C THR A 24 -25.93 4.66 0.66
N LEU A 25 -24.82 5.12 1.25
CA LEU A 25 -24.79 6.05 2.39
C LEU A 25 -24.25 7.41 1.95
N ASN A 26 -24.96 8.49 2.28
CA ASN A 26 -24.49 9.85 2.04
C ASN A 26 -24.43 10.64 3.35
N VAL A 27 -23.22 11.03 3.76
CA VAL A 27 -22.93 11.87 4.91
C VAL A 27 -22.49 13.25 4.40
N SER A 28 -23.16 14.30 4.85
CA SER A 28 -22.88 15.65 4.37
C SER A 28 -23.07 16.70 5.45
N ASN A 29 -22.05 17.53 5.69
CA ASN A 29 -22.02 18.53 6.75
C ASN A 29 -22.48 18.00 8.11
N SER A 30 -22.01 16.79 8.44
CA SER A 30 -22.39 16.06 9.65
C SER A 30 -21.17 15.52 10.38
N THR A 31 -21.29 15.41 11.69
CA THR A 31 -20.38 14.62 12.53
C THR A 31 -21.12 13.36 12.92
N ILE A 32 -20.55 12.19 12.63
CA ILE A 32 -21.03 10.90 13.11
C ILE A 32 -19.94 10.37 14.02
N ASP A 33 -20.32 10.24 15.29
CA ASP A 33 -19.47 9.81 16.38
C ASP A 33 -19.88 8.39 16.80
N ASP A 34 -18.96 7.61 17.33
CA ASP A 34 -19.16 6.19 17.64
C ASP A 34 -19.58 5.92 19.10
N ASP A 35 -19.52 6.92 19.97
CA ASP A 35 -19.95 6.82 21.37
C ASP A 35 -21.49 6.68 21.52
N TYR A 36 -22.29 7.17 20.56
CA TYR A 36 -23.77 7.13 20.63
C TYR A 36 -24.49 7.05 19.26
N GLU A 37 -23.81 7.24 18.13
CA GLU A 37 -24.42 7.33 16.79
C GLU A 37 -23.82 6.32 15.80
N ALA A 38 -24.10 5.03 16.01
CA ALA A 38 -23.68 4.00 15.06
C ALA A 38 -24.74 3.71 13.98
N LEU A 39 -24.30 3.56 12.74
CA LEU A 39 -25.10 3.03 11.63
C LEU A 39 -24.77 1.55 11.41
N TYR A 40 -25.79 0.71 11.52
CA TYR A 40 -25.70 -0.73 11.27
C TYR A 40 -26.80 -1.16 10.30
N PHE A 41 -26.42 -1.88 9.26
CA PHE A 41 -27.35 -2.48 8.30
C PHE A 41 -26.89 -3.90 7.98
N THR A 42 -27.83 -4.84 8.04
CA THR A 42 -27.61 -6.23 7.64
C THR A 42 -28.74 -6.74 6.78
N ASP A 43 -28.41 -7.41 5.69
CA ASP A 43 -29.39 -8.09 4.86
C ASP A 43 -29.57 -9.56 5.28
N THR A 44 -30.44 -9.80 6.26
CA THR A 44 -30.82 -11.17 6.65
C THR A 44 -32.17 -11.59 6.07
N TYR A 45 -32.81 -10.77 5.23
CA TYR A 45 -34.22 -10.94 4.86
C TYR A 45 -34.44 -10.82 3.35
N LEU A 46 -34.87 -11.93 2.74
CA LEU A 46 -35.35 -12.09 1.36
C LEU A 46 -36.56 -11.20 0.94
N ASP A 47 -36.92 -10.19 1.72
CA ASP A 47 -38.14 -9.39 1.55
C ASP A 47 -37.78 -7.89 1.62
N GLY A 48 -37.51 -7.32 0.44
CA GLY A 48 -36.94 -5.99 0.23
C GLY A 48 -37.86 -4.81 0.52
N ASP A 49 -38.63 -4.80 1.61
CA ASP A 49 -39.55 -3.68 1.91
C ASP A 49 -39.79 -3.43 3.40
N LYS A 50 -38.72 -3.22 4.17
CA LYS A 50 -38.84 -2.68 5.55
C LYS A 50 -37.76 -1.65 5.86
N SER A 51 -38.18 -0.39 5.91
CA SER A 51 -37.42 0.65 6.62
C SER A 51 -37.42 0.36 8.11
N LYS A 52 -36.23 0.27 8.71
CA LYS A 52 -36.04 0.33 10.16
C LYS A 52 -35.29 1.61 10.49
N SER A 53 -35.85 2.41 11.37
CA SER A 53 -35.14 3.42 12.15
C SER A 53 -35.40 3.12 13.63
N THR A 54 -34.39 2.58 14.30
CA THR A 54 -34.42 2.40 15.75
C THR A 54 -33.21 3.12 16.33
N ASN A 55 -33.45 4.25 17.02
CA ASN A 55 -32.52 4.80 18.00
C ASN A 55 -32.58 3.89 19.24
N GLU A 56 -31.82 2.80 19.25
CA GLU A 56 -31.49 2.08 20.47
C GLU A 56 -29.99 2.26 20.74
N THR A 57 -29.60 2.21 22.01
CA THR A 57 -28.19 2.24 22.41
C THR A 57 -27.56 0.94 21.92
N PHE A 58 -26.92 0.97 20.75
CA PHE A 58 -26.28 -0.19 20.15
C PHE A 58 -24.80 -0.20 20.45
N TYR A 59 -24.31 -1.30 21.03
CA TYR A 59 -22.89 -1.62 21.04
C TYR A 59 -22.58 -2.23 19.67
N THR A 60 -21.88 -1.51 18.79
CA THR A 60 -21.31 -2.15 17.59
C THR A 60 -20.05 -2.90 18.01
N ALA A 61 -19.84 -4.07 17.42
CA ALA A 61 -18.75 -4.98 17.78
C ALA A 61 -17.33 -4.44 17.53
N LEU A 62 -17.19 -3.19 17.09
CA LEU A 62 -15.93 -2.53 16.78
C LEU A 62 -15.91 -1.04 17.22
N GLY A 63 -16.99 -0.57 17.87
CA GLY A 63 -17.29 0.84 18.18
C GLY A 63 -16.83 1.82 17.10
N VAL A 64 -17.28 1.57 15.87
CA VAL A 64 -17.15 2.46 14.72
C VAL A 64 -18.50 3.08 14.37
N ALA A 65 -18.48 4.25 13.75
CA ALA A 65 -19.65 5.01 13.32
C ALA A 65 -20.44 4.31 12.20
N VAL A 66 -19.77 3.56 11.32
CA VAL A 66 -20.39 2.82 10.22
C VAL A 66 -19.91 1.37 10.24
N ASN A 67 -20.84 0.42 10.37
CA ASN A 67 -20.54 -1.02 10.32
C ASN A 67 -21.55 -1.73 9.41
N LEU A 68 -21.11 -2.25 8.26
CA LEU A 68 -21.96 -2.81 7.21
C LEU A 68 -21.44 -4.16 6.73
N ASP A 69 -22.33 -5.13 6.53
CA ASP A 69 -22.03 -6.45 5.93
C ASP A 69 -22.67 -6.62 4.54
N VAL A 70 -22.91 -5.50 3.85
CA VAL A 70 -23.51 -5.43 2.52
C VAL A 70 -22.65 -4.60 1.58
N GLU A 71 -22.74 -4.90 0.28
CA GLU A 71 -22.05 -4.15 -0.76
C GLU A 71 -22.45 -2.67 -0.69
N SER A 72 -21.48 -1.77 -0.60
CA SER A 72 -21.73 -0.40 -0.12
C SER A 72 -21.03 0.70 -0.92
N ASN A 73 -21.80 1.74 -1.27
CA ASN A 73 -21.35 3.04 -1.78
C ASN A 73 -21.49 4.12 -0.70
N ILE A 74 -20.40 4.56 -0.10
CA ILE A 74 -20.37 5.56 0.97
C ILE A 74 -19.80 6.88 0.44
N ASN A 75 -20.53 7.98 0.60
CA ASN A 75 -20.08 9.32 0.23
C ASN A 75 -20.05 10.23 1.46
N ILE A 76 -18.89 10.79 1.80
CA ILE A 76 -18.68 11.69 2.93
C ILE A 76 -18.23 13.05 2.40
N THR A 77 -19.03 14.09 2.60
CA THR A 77 -18.85 15.37 1.91
C THR A 77 -19.07 16.59 2.80
N ASN A 78 -18.68 17.77 2.31
CA ASN A 78 -19.04 19.07 2.88
C ASN A 78 -18.64 19.23 4.35
N ASN A 79 -17.36 19.06 4.68
CA ASN A 79 -16.82 19.22 6.03
C ASN A 79 -17.48 18.26 7.04
N SER A 80 -17.72 17.02 6.61
CA SER A 80 -18.18 15.96 7.50
C SER A 80 -17.02 15.35 8.29
N ARG A 81 -17.36 14.71 9.41
CA ARG A 81 -16.43 13.97 10.27
C ARG A 81 -17.06 12.63 10.63
N VAL A 82 -16.34 11.53 10.39
CA VAL A 82 -16.82 10.17 10.68
C VAL A 82 -15.73 9.42 11.46
N ALA A 83 -16.08 8.85 12.61
CA ALA A 83 -15.19 8.06 13.45
C ALA A 83 -15.33 6.56 13.15
N GLY A 84 -14.45 6.01 12.32
CA GLY A 84 -14.43 4.58 11.99
C GLY A 84 -15.45 4.15 10.93
N ILE A 85 -15.01 3.30 10.00
CA ILE A 85 -15.87 2.60 9.03
C ILE A 85 -15.39 1.15 8.93
N ALA A 86 -16.28 0.20 9.20
CA ALA A 86 -16.03 -1.23 9.03
C ALA A 86 -16.96 -1.82 7.97
N LEU A 87 -16.39 -2.44 6.95
CA LEU A 87 -17.13 -3.16 5.92
C LEU A 87 -16.70 -4.62 5.93
N SER A 88 -17.65 -5.54 6.06
CA SER A 88 -17.41 -6.97 5.91
C SER A 88 -18.15 -7.52 4.71
N GLU A 89 -17.58 -8.53 4.04
CA GLU A 89 -18.32 -9.27 3.04
C GLU A 89 -19.43 -10.09 3.71
N GLY A 90 -20.64 -10.00 3.18
CA GLY A 90 -21.81 -10.70 3.69
C GLY A 90 -21.83 -12.18 3.34
N ASN A 91 -22.97 -12.86 3.60
CA ASN A 91 -23.12 -14.25 3.22
C ASN A 91 -23.53 -14.40 1.75
N THR A 92 -22.61 -14.86 0.89
CA THR A 92 -22.82 -15.05 -0.56
C THR A 92 -23.19 -16.49 -0.95
N SER A 93 -23.41 -17.40 0.01
CA SER A 93 -23.63 -18.85 -0.21
C SER A 93 -24.97 -19.24 -0.87
N ASN A 94 -25.66 -18.30 -1.52
CA ASN A 94 -26.94 -18.54 -2.16
C ASN A 94 -26.77 -19.43 -3.41
N THR A 95 -27.42 -20.61 -3.36
CA THR A 95 -27.42 -21.65 -4.41
C THR A 95 -28.01 -21.20 -5.76
N THR A 96 -28.50 -19.96 -5.87
CA THR A 96 -29.05 -19.37 -7.10
C THR A 96 -28.00 -18.63 -7.92
N TYR A 97 -26.81 -18.38 -7.37
CA TYR A 97 -25.70 -17.79 -8.12
C TYR A 97 -25.03 -18.87 -8.97
N THR A 98 -25.43 -18.90 -10.24
CA THR A 98 -25.04 -19.92 -11.22
C THR A 98 -23.98 -19.38 -12.18
N SER A 99 -22.82 -20.05 -12.24
CA SER A 99 -21.84 -20.06 -13.35
C SER A 99 -21.24 -18.75 -13.89
N GLU A 100 -21.72 -17.58 -13.51
CA GLU A 100 -21.19 -16.27 -13.94
C GLU A 100 -20.37 -15.62 -12.81
N TYR A 101 -19.25 -15.00 -13.19
CA TYR A 101 -18.36 -14.28 -12.27
C TYR A 101 -19.10 -13.10 -11.63
N HIS A 102 -18.97 -12.98 -10.31
CA HIS A 102 -19.45 -11.84 -9.52
C HIS A 102 -18.38 -11.37 -8.55
N GLN A 103 -18.40 -10.08 -8.26
CA GLN A 103 -17.44 -9.33 -7.45
C GLN A 103 -18.21 -8.50 -6.44
N TRP A 104 -17.69 -8.38 -5.21
CA TRP A 104 -18.29 -7.57 -4.14
C TRP A 104 -17.60 -6.21 -4.10
N ASP A 105 -18.25 -5.16 -4.59
CA ASP A 105 -17.64 -3.82 -4.75
C ASP A 105 -18.06 -2.84 -3.64
N ASN A 106 -17.12 -2.49 -2.76
CA ASN A 106 -17.30 -1.37 -1.83
C ASN A 106 -16.60 -0.12 -2.35
N ASN A 107 -17.30 1.01 -2.34
CA ASN A 107 -16.74 2.31 -2.72
C ASN A 107 -16.93 3.34 -1.61
N ILE A 108 -15.84 3.95 -1.14
CA ILE A 108 -15.86 5.04 -0.17
C ILE A 108 -15.27 6.29 -0.82
N ASN A 109 -16.07 7.36 -0.93
CA ASN A 109 -15.63 8.64 -1.47
C ASN A 109 -15.71 9.73 -0.39
N VAL A 110 -14.57 10.28 -0.02
CA VAL A 110 -14.44 11.34 0.99
C VAL A 110 -13.96 12.61 0.32
N SER A 111 -14.77 13.68 0.39
CA SER A 111 -14.42 14.98 -0.18
C SER A 111 -14.60 16.10 0.83
N ASN A 112 -13.57 16.95 0.94
CA ASN A 112 -13.53 18.07 1.88
C ASN A 112 -13.95 17.67 3.30
N SER A 113 -13.55 16.48 3.77
CA SER A 113 -14.05 15.86 5.00
C SER A 113 -12.96 15.06 5.71
N THR A 114 -13.28 14.53 6.89
CA THR A 114 -12.35 13.74 7.70
C THR A 114 -12.96 12.40 8.06
N VAL A 115 -12.19 11.33 7.88
CA VAL A 115 -12.42 10.03 8.51
C VAL A 115 -11.31 9.82 9.53
N THR A 116 -11.68 9.46 10.75
CA THR A 116 -10.75 9.28 11.87
C THR A 116 -10.95 7.92 12.53
N SER A 117 -10.00 7.51 13.38
CA SER A 117 -10.11 6.26 14.15
C SER A 117 -11.43 6.16 14.91
N GLY A 118 -12.00 4.96 14.96
CA GLY A 118 -13.08 4.61 15.88
C GLY A 118 -12.55 4.05 17.20
N SER A 119 -13.40 3.45 18.04
CA SER A 119 -12.97 2.78 19.27
C SER A 119 -13.57 1.39 19.43
N GLN A 120 -12.72 0.38 19.40
CA GLN A 120 -13.09 -1.01 19.63
C GLN A 120 -13.52 -1.28 21.08
N THR A 121 -13.06 -0.44 22.02
CA THR A 121 -13.44 -0.51 23.43
C THR A 121 -14.46 0.58 23.80
N PRO A 122 -15.64 0.21 24.34
CA PRO A 122 -16.62 1.20 24.81
C PRO A 122 -16.09 2.06 25.96
N LEU A 123 -16.32 3.37 25.87
CA LEU A 123 -15.84 4.40 26.80
C LEU A 123 -16.36 4.26 28.24
N GLU A 124 -17.49 3.56 28.44
CA GLU A 124 -18.20 3.49 29.72
C GLU A 124 -17.48 2.66 30.81
N GLU A 125 -16.33 2.05 30.51
CA GLU A 125 -15.48 1.36 31.49
C GLU A 125 -14.42 2.28 32.12
N SER A 126 -14.87 3.44 32.61
CA SER A 126 -14.25 4.25 33.68
C SER A 126 -12.72 4.42 33.66
N ASN A 127 -12.20 5.56 33.13
CA ASN A 127 -11.05 6.34 33.68
C ASN A 127 -10.57 7.42 32.67
N GLY A 128 -11.20 8.60 32.64
CA GLY A 128 -10.68 9.78 31.93
C GLY A 128 -9.96 10.76 32.86
N PHE A 129 -8.89 11.42 32.39
CA PHE A 129 -8.17 12.48 33.12
C PHE A 129 -7.94 13.70 32.23
N PHE A 130 -8.42 14.88 32.66
CA PHE A 130 -8.31 16.16 31.94
C PHE A 130 -8.87 16.20 30.50
N GLY A 131 -9.96 15.47 30.22
CA GLY A 131 -10.57 15.49 28.88
C GLY A 131 -9.70 14.83 27.81
N LYS A 132 -8.76 13.97 28.23
CA LYS A 132 -8.25 12.86 27.45
C LYS A 132 -8.81 11.59 28.08
N SER A 133 -9.63 10.86 27.34
CA SER A 133 -9.89 9.46 27.64
C SER A 133 -9.31 8.62 26.51
N ALA A 134 -9.53 7.30 26.49
CA ALA A 134 -9.34 6.55 25.24
C ALA A 134 -10.51 6.91 24.32
N GLU A 135 -10.63 8.19 23.94
CA GLU A 135 -11.73 8.65 23.10
C GLU A 135 -11.51 8.07 21.71
N PRO A 136 -12.52 7.42 21.12
CA PRO A 136 -12.55 7.29 19.68
C PRO A 136 -12.30 8.64 19.00
N SER A 137 -11.59 8.65 17.86
CA SER A 137 -10.95 9.81 17.23
C SER A 137 -9.66 10.36 17.86
N ASP A 138 -9.26 9.90 19.06
CA ASP A 138 -7.91 10.15 19.58
C ASP A 138 -6.94 9.12 19.01
N TYR A 139 -6.54 9.31 17.76
CA TYR A 139 -5.47 8.52 17.16
C TYR A 139 -4.19 8.68 18.00
N ALA A 140 -3.79 7.60 18.67
CA ALA A 140 -2.65 7.54 19.57
C ALA A 140 -1.38 7.09 18.85
N GLY A 141 -1.53 6.43 17.69
CA GLY A 141 -0.43 5.93 16.88
C GLY A 141 0.36 4.83 17.59
N ASN A 142 -0.30 4.01 18.39
CA ASN A 142 0.31 2.92 19.14
C ASN A 142 -0.01 1.53 18.56
N GLY A 143 -0.79 1.47 17.47
CA GLY A 143 -1.15 0.24 16.78
C GLY A 143 -2.21 -0.58 17.53
N GLY A 144 -2.93 0.06 18.45
CA GLY A 144 -4.03 -0.54 19.18
C GLY A 144 -5.31 -0.59 18.34
N GLU A 145 -6.23 -1.46 18.72
CA GLU A 145 -7.53 -1.62 18.08
C GLU A 145 -8.34 -0.30 17.96
N ASN A 146 -8.13 0.66 18.88
CA ASN A 146 -8.77 1.99 18.87
C ASN A 146 -8.12 3.02 17.92
N ASP A 147 -7.10 2.62 17.17
CA ASP A 147 -6.44 3.48 16.18
C ASP A 147 -7.01 3.25 14.76
N VAL A 148 -7.88 2.25 14.57
CA VAL A 148 -8.41 1.85 13.25
C VAL A 148 -9.50 2.82 12.77
N ALA A 149 -9.27 3.45 11.61
CA ALA A 149 -10.21 4.33 10.93
C ALA A 149 -11.03 3.62 9.85
N LEU A 150 -10.41 2.66 9.14
CA LEU A 150 -11.07 1.86 8.12
C LEU A 150 -10.73 0.40 8.32
N SER A 151 -11.72 -0.48 8.31
CA SER A 151 -11.49 -1.94 8.33
C SER A 151 -12.32 -2.64 7.27
N PHE A 152 -11.68 -3.55 6.54
CA PHE A 152 -12.32 -4.38 5.52
C PHE A 152 -12.07 -5.86 5.86
N SER A 153 -13.13 -6.67 5.87
CA SER A 153 -13.01 -8.09 6.18
C SER A 153 -13.75 -8.93 5.16
N ASP A 154 -13.02 -9.78 4.45
CA ASP A 154 -13.58 -10.80 3.59
C ASP A 154 -14.28 -11.93 4.38
N ASN A 155 -15.14 -12.68 3.70
CA ASN A 155 -15.78 -13.89 4.22
C ASN A 155 -15.22 -15.14 3.52
N ALA A 156 -14.45 -15.94 4.25
CA ALA A 156 -13.85 -17.20 3.75
C ALA A 156 -14.84 -18.22 3.14
N GLY A 157 -16.15 -18.08 3.38
CA GLY A 157 -17.17 -18.91 2.73
C GLY A 157 -17.65 -18.40 1.37
N SER A 158 -17.17 -17.24 0.91
CA SER A 158 -17.66 -16.56 -0.29
C SER A 158 -16.99 -17.07 -1.55
N ASN A 159 -17.75 -17.18 -2.65
CA ASN A 159 -17.16 -17.51 -3.95
C ASN A 159 -16.68 -16.26 -4.71
N TYR A 160 -16.90 -15.07 -4.16
CA TYR A 160 -16.62 -13.79 -4.80
C TYR A 160 -15.37 -13.17 -4.23
N SER A 161 -14.67 -12.39 -5.06
CA SER A 161 -13.63 -11.51 -4.55
C SER A 161 -14.24 -10.20 -4.06
N MET A 162 -13.72 -9.70 -2.95
CA MET A 162 -14.05 -8.40 -2.38
C MET A 162 -13.13 -7.32 -2.96
N LYS A 163 -13.70 -6.28 -3.58
CA LYS A 163 -12.94 -5.11 -4.06
C LYS A 163 -13.37 -3.86 -3.29
N ASN A 164 -12.41 -3.22 -2.66
CA ASN A 164 -12.63 -2.04 -1.85
C ASN A 164 -11.91 -0.85 -2.50
N ASN A 165 -12.64 0.19 -2.86
CA ASN A 165 -12.10 1.39 -3.49
C ASN A 165 -12.38 2.61 -2.61
N VAL A 166 -11.32 3.20 -2.06
CA VAL A 166 -11.40 4.33 -1.14
C VAL A 166 -10.70 5.53 -1.76
N ASN A 167 -11.40 6.65 -1.88
CA ASN A 167 -10.86 7.87 -2.47
C ASN A 167 -11.05 9.07 -1.55
N PHE A 168 -9.95 9.75 -1.23
CA PHE A 168 -9.92 11.00 -0.48
C PHE A 168 -9.55 12.15 -1.41
N ASP A 169 -10.37 13.21 -1.41
CA ASP A 169 -10.16 14.43 -2.18
C ASP A 169 -10.24 15.65 -1.26
N HIS A 170 -9.16 16.46 -1.18
CA HIS A 170 -9.04 17.57 -0.21
C HIS A 170 -9.45 17.16 1.22
N SER A 171 -9.07 15.96 1.64
CA SER A 171 -9.62 15.30 2.83
C SER A 171 -8.52 14.76 3.75
N THR A 172 -8.93 14.29 4.93
CA THR A 172 -8.00 13.71 5.91
C THR A 172 -8.46 12.32 6.33
N LEU A 173 -7.54 11.37 6.30
CA LEU A 173 -7.62 10.08 6.96
C LEU A 173 -6.69 10.11 8.18
N LEU A 174 -7.24 9.94 9.37
CA LEU A 174 -6.48 9.92 10.62
C LEU A 174 -6.73 8.60 11.34
N GLY A 175 -5.85 7.64 11.18
CA GLY A 175 -6.01 6.31 11.75
C GLY A 175 -5.45 5.21 10.85
N ASP A 176 -5.36 4.04 11.45
CA ASP A 176 -4.87 2.82 10.82
C ASP A 176 -5.93 2.25 9.89
N VAL A 177 -5.48 1.56 8.86
CA VAL A 177 -6.34 0.84 7.91
C VAL A 177 -6.04 -0.64 8.01
N GLU A 178 -7.07 -1.42 8.26
CA GLU A 178 -7.01 -2.87 8.38
C GLU A 178 -7.69 -3.55 7.21
N PHE A 179 -7.02 -4.55 6.62
CA PHE A 179 -7.60 -5.39 5.58
C PHE A 179 -7.36 -6.86 5.88
N THR A 180 -8.44 -7.59 6.09
CA THR A 180 -8.42 -9.05 6.20
C THR A 180 -9.01 -9.65 4.93
N SER A 181 -8.24 -10.50 4.26
CA SER A 181 -8.65 -11.20 3.05
C SER A 181 -8.47 -12.70 3.23
N HIS A 182 -9.43 -13.47 2.73
CA HIS A 182 -9.30 -14.91 2.55
C HIS A 182 -9.31 -15.22 1.04
N TRP A 183 -9.01 -16.46 0.68
CA TRP A 183 -9.34 -16.90 -0.68
C TRP A 183 -10.84 -16.97 -0.87
N ASN A 184 -11.29 -16.91 -2.12
CA ASN A 184 -12.61 -17.45 -2.46
C ASN A 184 -12.72 -18.88 -1.88
N ASN A 185 -13.90 -19.27 -1.43
CA ASN A 185 -14.27 -20.48 -0.70
C ASN A 185 -13.30 -21.68 -0.90
N ASP A 186 -12.28 -21.74 -0.04
CA ASP A 186 -11.20 -22.71 -0.15
C ASP A 186 -11.70 -24.14 0.13
N GLY A 187 -11.27 -25.08 -0.71
CA GLY A 187 -11.68 -26.47 -0.69
C GLY A 187 -13.05 -26.75 -1.32
N VAL A 188 -13.75 -25.74 -1.84
CA VAL A 188 -15.05 -25.90 -2.54
C VAL A 188 -15.01 -25.29 -3.93
N PHE A 189 -14.65 -24.01 -4.03
CA PHE A 189 -14.58 -23.27 -5.28
C PHE A 189 -13.13 -23.09 -5.72
N PHE A 190 -12.30 -22.56 -4.83
CA PHE A 190 -10.85 -22.42 -4.99
C PHE A 190 -10.13 -23.46 -4.11
N TYR A 191 -8.90 -23.84 -4.45
CA TYR A 191 -8.14 -24.89 -3.77
C TYR A 191 -6.68 -24.45 -3.61
N SER A 192 -6.36 -23.95 -2.42
CA SER A 192 -5.03 -23.46 -2.04
C SER A 192 -3.94 -24.54 -2.13
N THR A 193 -4.31 -25.82 -2.03
CA THR A 193 -3.40 -26.98 -2.13
C THR A 193 -3.45 -27.71 -3.46
N GLY A 194 -4.08 -27.11 -4.48
CA GLY A 194 -4.29 -27.72 -5.79
C GLY A 194 -5.52 -28.63 -5.88
N HIS A 195 -5.99 -28.81 -7.10
CA HIS A 195 -7.19 -29.54 -7.50
C HIS A 195 -6.88 -30.40 -8.73
N ASP A 196 -7.39 -31.63 -8.73
CA ASP A 196 -7.35 -32.53 -9.88
C ASP A 196 -8.64 -32.35 -10.68
N SER A 197 -8.58 -31.49 -11.70
CA SER A 197 -9.75 -31.11 -12.49
C SER A 197 -10.30 -32.23 -13.37
N ASN A 198 -9.50 -33.27 -13.63
CA ASN A 198 -9.81 -34.32 -14.60
C ASN A 198 -9.98 -35.73 -13.97
N GLY A 199 -9.62 -35.89 -12.70
CA GLY A 199 -9.80 -37.09 -11.90
C GLY A 199 -8.75 -38.20 -12.13
N ASP A 200 -7.58 -37.88 -12.69
CA ASP A 200 -6.51 -38.84 -12.96
C ASP A 200 -5.51 -39.06 -11.80
N GLY A 201 -5.67 -38.30 -10.71
CA GLY A 201 -4.84 -38.32 -9.51
C GLY A 201 -3.63 -37.39 -9.57
N VAL A 202 -3.54 -36.50 -10.57
CA VAL A 202 -2.51 -35.48 -10.69
C VAL A 202 -3.17 -34.10 -10.50
N LEU A 203 -2.65 -33.33 -9.54
CA LEU A 203 -3.10 -31.94 -9.34
C LEU A 203 -2.67 -31.10 -10.56
N ASP A 204 -3.61 -30.37 -11.14
CA ASP A 204 -3.41 -29.64 -12.39
C ASP A 204 -4.01 -28.21 -12.42
N THR A 205 -4.84 -27.84 -11.43
CA THR A 205 -5.38 -26.48 -11.26
C THR A 205 -5.43 -26.08 -9.78
N ASN A 206 -5.65 -24.81 -9.47
CA ASN A 206 -6.06 -24.33 -8.14
C ASN A 206 -7.59 -24.13 -8.03
N GLY A 207 -8.34 -24.53 -9.06
CA GLY A 207 -9.77 -24.25 -9.16
C GLY A 207 -10.06 -22.76 -9.32
N GLY A 208 -11.21 -22.30 -8.84
CA GLY A 208 -11.61 -20.90 -8.91
C GLY A 208 -11.96 -20.40 -10.31
N TRP A 209 -11.81 -19.09 -10.49
CA TRP A 209 -11.95 -18.41 -11.76
C TRP A 209 -10.66 -18.49 -12.59
N VAL A 210 -10.79 -18.34 -13.92
CA VAL A 210 -9.66 -18.53 -14.87
C VAL A 210 -8.65 -17.39 -14.83
N ASP A 211 -9.07 -16.19 -14.44
CA ASP A 211 -8.21 -15.01 -14.33
C ASP A 211 -7.85 -14.77 -12.87
N ASP A 212 -6.57 -14.65 -12.55
CA ASP A 212 -6.06 -14.46 -11.20
C ASP A 212 -6.73 -13.27 -10.49
N ALA A 213 -6.96 -12.17 -11.20
CA ALA A 213 -7.59 -10.97 -10.63
C ALA A 213 -9.03 -11.21 -10.13
N GLN A 214 -9.67 -12.30 -10.56
CA GLN A 214 -11.01 -12.70 -10.17
C GLN A 214 -11.04 -13.48 -8.85
N ASN A 215 -9.90 -14.06 -8.45
CA ASN A 215 -9.75 -14.88 -7.23
C ASN A 215 -9.16 -14.13 -6.05
N VAL A 216 -8.91 -12.83 -6.21
CA VAL A 216 -8.10 -12.04 -5.28
C VAL A 216 -8.91 -10.89 -4.75
N ASP A 217 -9.00 -10.73 -3.44
CA ASP A 217 -9.56 -9.50 -2.86
C ASP A 217 -8.60 -8.33 -3.07
N GLU A 218 -9.11 -7.10 -3.07
CA GLU A 218 -8.28 -5.91 -3.20
C GLU A 218 -8.78 -4.77 -2.31
N LEU A 219 -7.82 -3.98 -1.84
CA LEU A 219 -8.09 -2.70 -1.22
C LEU A 219 -7.26 -1.63 -1.92
N ASN A 220 -7.93 -0.67 -2.56
CA ASN A 220 -7.31 0.42 -3.27
C ASN A 220 -7.59 1.73 -2.53
N ILE A 221 -6.57 2.37 -1.98
CA ILE A 221 -6.67 3.71 -1.37
C ILE A 221 -6.03 4.75 -2.28
N THR A 222 -6.79 5.79 -2.61
CA THR A 222 -6.30 6.96 -3.35
C THR A 222 -6.42 8.21 -2.49
N LEU A 223 -5.31 8.92 -2.29
CA LEU A 223 -5.26 10.27 -1.74
C LEU A 223 -5.02 11.27 -2.86
N ASN A 224 -5.87 12.28 -2.96
CA ASN A 224 -5.80 13.25 -4.05
C ASN A 224 -5.97 14.71 -3.56
N ASN A 225 -5.40 15.64 -4.32
CA ASN A 225 -5.55 17.08 -4.18
C ASN A 225 -5.27 17.59 -2.76
N GLY A 226 -4.06 17.32 -2.27
CA GLY A 226 -3.62 17.73 -0.94
C GLY A 226 -4.27 16.95 0.20
N SER A 227 -4.80 15.75 -0.08
CA SER A 227 -5.33 14.89 0.98
C SER A 227 -4.19 14.35 1.85
N LYS A 228 -4.50 14.10 3.12
CA LYS A 228 -3.51 13.66 4.12
C LYS A 228 -3.94 12.39 4.81
N TRP A 229 -3.01 11.45 4.94
CA TRP A 229 -3.13 10.28 5.79
C TRP A 229 -2.06 10.30 6.88
N VAL A 230 -2.47 10.06 8.12
CA VAL A 230 -1.57 9.72 9.23
C VAL A 230 -2.10 8.41 9.81
N GLY A 231 -1.31 7.34 9.72
CA GLY A 231 -1.77 5.99 10.04
C GLY A 231 -0.87 4.88 9.51
N SER A 232 -1.12 3.65 9.95
CA SER A 232 -0.53 2.43 9.39
C SER A 232 -1.46 1.75 8.38
N ALA A 233 -0.87 0.96 7.49
CA ALA A 233 -1.58 0.12 6.54
C ALA A 233 -1.32 -1.36 6.88
N ASN A 234 -2.33 -2.06 7.38
CA ASN A 234 -2.17 -3.43 7.86
C ASN A 234 -2.99 -4.40 7.02
N MET A 235 -2.37 -5.53 6.71
CA MET A 235 -2.96 -6.56 5.87
C MET A 235 -2.76 -7.94 6.51
N SER A 236 -3.84 -8.70 6.57
CA SER A 236 -3.85 -10.11 6.94
C SER A 236 -4.47 -10.89 5.78
N ALA A 237 -3.63 -11.62 5.04
CA ALA A 237 -4.02 -12.36 3.85
C ALA A 237 -3.58 -13.82 3.93
N GLU A 238 -4.35 -14.69 3.27
CA GLU A 238 -3.93 -16.07 3.02
C GLU A 238 -2.96 -16.10 1.82
N VAL A 239 -1.99 -17.03 1.85
CA VAL A 239 -0.92 -17.14 0.84
C VAL A 239 -0.80 -18.58 0.32
N ILE A 240 -0.51 -18.73 -0.97
CA ILE A 240 -0.18 -20.02 -1.59
C ILE A 240 1.32 -20.06 -1.84
N ALA A 241 1.96 -21.10 -1.30
CA ALA A 241 3.38 -21.33 -1.53
C ALA A 241 3.62 -21.74 -2.99
N PRO A 242 4.75 -21.37 -3.60
CA PRO A 242 5.02 -21.65 -5.01
C PRO A 242 4.95 -23.14 -5.40
N ALA A 243 5.12 -24.07 -4.46
CA ALA A 243 5.01 -25.50 -4.71
C ALA A 243 3.56 -25.98 -4.99
N ASP A 244 2.56 -25.20 -4.54
CA ASP A 244 1.13 -25.51 -4.66
C ASP A 244 0.44 -24.63 -5.73
N MET A 245 1.22 -23.92 -6.55
CA MET A 245 0.73 -23.10 -7.67
C MET A 245 0.69 -23.92 -8.98
N TYR A 246 -0.49 -24.13 -9.54
CA TYR A 246 -0.70 -24.97 -10.73
C TYR A 246 -1.08 -24.15 -11.97
N ASP A 247 -2.07 -23.27 -11.87
CA ASP A 247 -2.57 -22.46 -12.98
C ASP A 247 -2.80 -20.98 -12.63
N VAL A 248 -2.58 -20.58 -11.37
CA VAL A 248 -2.54 -19.18 -10.94
C VAL A 248 -1.12 -18.61 -11.01
N ALA A 249 -0.99 -17.34 -11.41
CA ALA A 249 0.30 -16.65 -11.42
C ALA A 249 0.61 -16.03 -10.04
N PRO A 250 1.89 -15.91 -9.68
CA PRO A 250 2.28 -15.17 -8.48
C PRO A 250 2.04 -13.67 -8.68
N ASN A 251 1.52 -13.04 -7.64
CA ASN A 251 1.23 -11.61 -7.59
C ASN A 251 1.94 -10.90 -6.44
N SER A 252 2.60 -11.63 -5.54
CA SER A 252 3.34 -11.08 -4.41
C SER A 252 4.70 -11.75 -4.23
N LEU A 253 5.67 -10.99 -3.74
CA LEU A 253 7.00 -11.49 -3.37
C LEU A 253 7.17 -11.65 -1.85
N THR A 254 6.22 -11.13 -1.06
CA THR A 254 6.20 -11.23 0.41
C THR A 254 4.78 -11.07 0.96
N PRO A 255 4.38 -11.76 2.05
CA PRO A 255 5.12 -12.74 2.85
C PRO A 255 4.92 -14.18 2.37
N GLY A 256 5.87 -15.08 2.65
CA GLY A 256 5.70 -16.52 2.36
C GLY A 256 6.79 -17.16 1.50
N ALA A 257 7.93 -16.51 1.35
CA ALA A 257 9.09 -17.05 0.64
C ALA A 257 9.48 -18.46 1.15
N THR A 258 9.76 -19.37 0.22
CA THR A 258 10.27 -20.71 0.53
C THR A 258 11.73 -20.60 0.99
N ILE A 259 11.98 -21.03 2.21
CA ILE A 259 13.32 -21.10 2.79
C ILE A 259 13.91 -22.50 2.51
N GLU A 260 15.16 -22.53 2.06
CA GLU A 260 15.92 -23.76 1.88
C GLU A 260 15.96 -24.54 3.20
N ALA A 261 15.57 -25.82 3.16
CA ALA A 261 15.57 -26.70 4.33
C ALA A 261 17.00 -27.18 4.69
N ASN A 262 17.89 -26.25 4.98
CA ASN A 262 19.25 -26.47 5.45
C ASN A 262 19.65 -25.44 6.52
N ASP A 263 20.84 -25.61 7.11
CA ASP A 263 21.33 -24.73 8.19
C ASP A 263 21.65 -23.28 7.73
N TRP A 264 21.59 -22.98 6.43
CA TRP A 264 21.83 -21.63 5.90
C TRP A 264 20.56 -20.78 5.81
N GLY A 265 19.37 -21.40 5.73
CA GLY A 265 18.10 -20.69 5.75
C GLY A 265 17.93 -19.65 4.64
N ARG A 266 18.44 -19.92 3.43
CA ARG A 266 18.35 -18.99 2.30
C ARG A 266 16.95 -19.02 1.67
N ILE A 267 16.46 -17.89 1.20
CA ILE A 267 15.26 -17.84 0.35
C ILE A 267 15.60 -18.48 -1.01
N ILE A 268 14.82 -19.48 -1.43
CA ILE A 268 15.02 -20.21 -2.71
C ILE A 268 13.88 -20.00 -3.70
N ASP A 269 12.73 -19.54 -3.23
CA ASP A 269 11.64 -19.04 -4.05
C ASP A 269 10.90 -17.97 -3.25
N ASN A 270 10.62 -16.83 -3.85
CA ASN A 270 9.94 -15.71 -3.21
C ASN A 270 8.60 -15.41 -3.84
N LYS A 271 8.14 -16.18 -4.83
CA LYS A 271 6.89 -15.91 -5.53
C LYS A 271 5.73 -16.62 -4.86
N VAL A 272 4.77 -15.85 -4.36
CA VAL A 272 3.54 -16.38 -3.78
C VAL A 272 2.33 -15.78 -4.50
N PHE A 273 1.24 -16.53 -4.49
CA PHE A 273 -0.07 -15.95 -4.74
C PHE A 273 -0.63 -15.50 -3.40
N GLN A 274 -1.06 -14.25 -3.31
CA GLN A 274 -1.64 -13.64 -2.12
C GLN A 274 -3.03 -13.06 -2.44
N SER A 275 -4.01 -13.35 -1.56
CA SER A 275 -5.31 -12.68 -1.59
C SER A 275 -5.14 -11.28 -0.97
N GLY A 276 -5.82 -10.24 -1.46
CA GLY A 276 -5.79 -8.94 -0.81
C GLY A 276 -4.65 -8.00 -1.26
N VAL A 277 -4.62 -7.56 -2.53
CA VAL A 277 -3.57 -6.66 -3.08
C VAL A 277 -3.75 -5.22 -2.55
N PHE A 278 -3.41 -4.94 -1.29
CA PHE A 278 -3.59 -3.62 -0.69
C PHE A 278 -2.72 -2.59 -1.43
N ASN A 279 -3.33 -1.72 -2.25
CA ASN A 279 -2.67 -0.70 -3.05
C ASN A 279 -2.92 0.71 -2.49
N VAL A 280 -1.88 1.54 -2.54
CA VAL A 280 -1.94 2.94 -2.10
C VAL A 280 -1.43 3.87 -3.20
N ALA A 281 -2.23 4.87 -3.56
CA ALA A 281 -1.89 5.88 -4.57
C ALA A 281 -2.02 7.30 -4.00
N LEU A 282 -0.97 8.11 -4.11
CA LEU A 282 -0.96 9.52 -3.72
C LEU A 282 -0.79 10.41 -4.94
N ASN A 283 -1.68 11.40 -5.09
CA ASN A 283 -1.69 12.30 -6.24
C ASN A 283 -1.85 13.77 -5.82
N ASN A 284 -1.30 14.66 -6.64
CA ASN A 284 -1.53 16.11 -6.62
C ASN A 284 -1.25 16.73 -5.24
N GLY A 285 -0.03 16.58 -4.75
CA GLY A 285 0.44 17.15 -3.48
C GLY A 285 -0.13 16.49 -2.23
N SER A 286 -0.58 15.24 -2.33
CA SER A 286 -1.09 14.48 -1.17
C SER A 286 0.04 13.96 -0.30
N GLU A 287 -0.27 13.62 0.95
CA GLU A 287 0.73 13.25 1.96
C GLU A 287 0.29 12.01 2.74
N TRP A 288 1.21 11.06 2.95
CA TRP A 288 1.06 9.99 3.93
C TRP A 288 2.22 10.04 4.92
N ASN A 289 1.90 10.18 6.21
CA ASN A 289 2.83 9.95 7.30
C ASN A 289 2.56 8.56 7.85
N THR A 290 3.48 7.63 7.60
CA THR A 290 3.36 6.28 8.13
C THR A 290 3.54 6.32 9.64
N VAL A 291 2.82 5.42 10.31
CA VAL A 291 2.96 5.16 11.74
C VAL A 291 3.05 3.64 11.90
N ASN A 292 3.71 3.15 12.95
CA ASN A 292 3.89 1.72 13.20
C ASN A 292 4.48 0.98 11.99
N SER A 293 4.08 -0.28 11.78
CA SER A 293 4.43 -1.05 10.59
C SER A 293 3.32 -0.96 9.56
N SER A 294 3.69 -0.81 8.30
CA SER A 294 2.78 -0.86 7.17
C SER A 294 3.20 -1.95 6.19
N VAL A 295 2.24 -2.75 5.73
CA VAL A 295 2.42 -3.82 4.75
C VAL A 295 1.35 -3.65 3.68
N ILE A 296 1.79 -3.30 2.47
CA ILE A 296 0.96 -3.10 1.29
C ILE A 296 1.57 -3.87 0.12
N ASP A 297 0.87 -3.94 -0.99
CA ASP A 297 1.37 -4.52 -2.23
C ASP A 297 2.09 -3.45 -3.06
N THR A 298 1.35 -2.46 -3.55
CA THR A 298 1.88 -1.42 -4.43
C THR A 298 1.70 -0.02 -3.86
N LEU A 299 2.76 0.78 -3.90
CA LEU A 299 2.75 2.21 -3.60
C LEU A 299 3.07 3.04 -4.85
N ALA A 300 2.12 3.88 -5.26
CA ALA A 300 2.31 4.87 -6.32
C ALA A 300 2.24 6.30 -5.76
N VAL A 301 3.34 7.06 -5.87
CA VAL A 301 3.40 8.46 -5.41
C VAL A 301 3.65 9.37 -6.60
N ASN A 302 2.75 10.32 -6.83
CA ASN A 302 2.70 11.09 -8.05
C ASN A 302 2.36 12.57 -7.85
N ASN A 303 2.80 13.41 -8.78
CA ASN A 303 2.47 14.84 -8.90
C ASN A 303 2.74 15.63 -7.60
N GLY A 304 3.99 15.63 -7.16
CA GLY A 304 4.43 16.39 -5.98
C GLY A 304 3.91 15.85 -4.65
N SER A 305 3.39 14.62 -4.64
CA SER A 305 2.94 13.97 -3.40
C SER A 305 4.12 13.39 -2.63
N GLN A 306 3.90 13.11 -1.34
CA GLN A 306 4.98 12.64 -0.47
C GLN A 306 4.56 11.56 0.51
N VAL A 307 5.47 10.66 0.80
CA VAL A 307 5.38 9.68 1.89
C VAL A 307 6.52 9.92 2.85
N ASN A 308 6.22 9.98 4.14
CA ASN A 308 7.20 10.16 5.21
C ASN A 308 7.23 8.91 6.09
N VAL A 309 8.40 8.30 6.21
CA VAL A 309 8.67 7.10 7.01
C VAL A 309 9.72 7.44 8.06
N THR A 310 9.26 7.58 9.31
CA THR A 310 10.06 7.94 10.49
C THR A 310 9.46 7.22 11.67
N ASP A 311 10.27 6.62 12.54
CA ASP A 311 9.82 5.77 13.65
C ASP A 311 8.75 4.72 13.22
N SER A 312 8.83 4.27 11.98
CA SER A 312 7.82 3.40 11.34
C SER A 312 8.45 2.55 10.24
N SER A 313 7.72 1.54 9.77
CA SER A 313 8.15 0.69 8.65
C SER A 313 7.12 0.63 7.54
N LEU A 314 7.60 0.49 6.30
CA LEU A 314 6.78 0.31 5.10
C LEU A 314 7.35 -0.84 4.26
N VAL A 315 6.57 -1.88 4.08
CA VAL A 315 6.85 -3.00 3.19
C VAL A 315 5.88 -2.95 2.02
N SER A 316 6.42 -3.04 0.81
CA SER A 316 5.64 -3.03 -0.43
C SER A 316 6.39 -3.77 -1.53
N ASP A 317 5.71 -4.58 -2.33
CA ASP A 317 6.32 -5.23 -3.48
C ASP A 317 6.90 -4.22 -4.47
N THR A 318 6.16 -3.16 -4.79
CA THR A 318 6.64 -2.10 -5.68
C THR A 318 6.36 -0.70 -5.15
N ILE A 319 7.39 0.15 -5.22
CA ILE A 319 7.29 1.57 -4.88
C ILE A 319 7.68 2.40 -6.12
N GLY A 320 6.75 3.21 -6.62
CA GLY A 320 6.96 4.09 -7.76
C GLY A 320 6.78 5.56 -7.41
N LEU A 321 7.80 6.39 -7.67
CA LEU A 321 7.74 7.85 -7.50
C LEU A 321 7.82 8.54 -8.86
N THR A 322 6.86 9.40 -9.15
CA THR A 322 6.78 10.14 -10.44
C THR A 322 6.42 11.61 -10.25
N ASN A 323 6.80 12.43 -11.23
CA ASN A 323 6.41 13.83 -11.37
C ASN A 323 6.68 14.70 -10.12
N GLY A 324 7.93 14.69 -9.66
CA GLY A 324 8.40 15.54 -8.56
C GLY A 324 7.94 15.09 -7.17
N SER A 325 7.63 13.80 -7.00
CA SER A 325 7.17 13.23 -5.73
C SER A 325 8.32 12.86 -4.80
N SER A 326 8.04 12.59 -3.53
CA SER A 326 9.10 12.21 -2.58
C SER A 326 8.76 11.03 -1.66
N LEU A 327 9.75 10.18 -1.41
CA LEU A 327 9.76 9.25 -0.28
C LEU A 327 10.85 9.70 0.69
N ASN A 328 10.45 10.10 1.89
CA ASN A 328 11.35 10.62 2.91
C ASN A 328 11.54 9.56 3.99
N ILE A 329 12.76 9.06 4.14
CA ILE A 329 13.11 8.06 5.15
C ILE A 329 14.00 8.76 6.19
N GLY A 330 13.41 8.98 7.36
CA GLY A 330 14.02 9.67 8.51
C GLY A 330 14.54 8.71 9.58
N GLU A 331 14.82 9.24 10.77
CA GLU A 331 15.26 8.46 11.95
C GLU A 331 14.35 7.25 12.19
N ASP A 332 14.99 6.08 12.39
CA ASP A 332 14.35 4.79 12.62
C ASP A 332 13.26 4.37 11.60
N GLY A 333 13.22 5.05 10.44
CA GLY A 333 12.39 4.69 9.29
C GLY A 333 12.98 3.50 8.53
N LEU A 334 12.14 2.50 8.24
CA LEU A 334 12.52 1.30 7.50
C LEU A 334 11.60 1.09 6.30
N VAL A 335 12.17 1.06 5.09
CA VAL A 335 11.43 0.76 3.86
C VAL A 335 12.00 -0.52 3.24
N ALA A 336 11.13 -1.46 2.90
CA ALA A 336 11.50 -2.67 2.16
C ALA A 336 10.62 -2.83 0.92
N THR A 337 11.25 -3.14 -0.21
CA THR A 337 10.54 -3.41 -1.46
C THR A 337 11.28 -4.38 -2.37
N ASP A 338 10.62 -4.93 -3.37
CA ASP A 338 11.32 -5.66 -4.43
C ASP A 338 11.85 -4.68 -5.48
N HIS A 339 10.99 -3.78 -5.97
CA HIS A 339 11.36 -2.78 -6.96
C HIS A 339 11.00 -1.36 -6.52
N LEU A 340 12.04 -0.54 -6.37
CA LEU A 340 11.90 0.91 -6.19
C LEU A 340 12.20 1.62 -7.52
N THR A 341 11.26 2.44 -8.00
CA THR A 341 11.46 3.31 -9.17
C THR A 341 11.37 4.78 -8.78
N VAL A 342 12.44 5.53 -9.02
CA VAL A 342 12.53 6.97 -8.80
C VAL A 342 12.62 7.67 -10.15
N ASP A 343 11.53 8.30 -10.57
CA ASP A 343 11.37 8.81 -11.92
C ASP A 343 10.90 10.28 -11.94
N SER A 344 11.11 10.95 -13.07
CA SER A 344 10.48 12.22 -13.43
C SER A 344 10.66 13.29 -12.34
N TYR A 345 11.92 13.56 -11.99
CA TYR A 345 12.35 14.52 -10.96
C TYR A 345 11.88 14.21 -9.52
N SER A 346 11.46 12.98 -9.24
CA SER A 346 11.12 12.55 -7.89
C SER A 346 12.37 12.28 -7.05
N THR A 347 12.20 12.21 -5.73
CA THR A 347 13.34 12.05 -4.82
C THR A 347 13.06 11.01 -3.74
N VAL A 348 14.01 10.13 -3.50
CA VAL A 348 14.10 9.35 -2.26
C VAL A 348 15.14 10.02 -1.39
N ASN A 349 14.75 10.46 -0.20
CA ASN A 349 15.64 11.13 0.75
C ASN A 349 15.95 10.18 1.91
N LEU A 350 17.22 9.85 2.08
CA LEU A 350 17.77 9.13 3.24
C LEU A 350 18.56 10.13 4.07
N THR A 351 17.95 10.63 5.15
CA THR A 351 18.45 11.83 5.85
C THR A 351 19.06 11.57 7.21
N GLU A 352 18.73 10.45 7.85
CA GLU A 352 19.18 10.13 9.20
C GLU A 352 19.43 8.62 9.33
N SER A 353 20.41 8.27 10.18
CA SER A 353 20.83 6.89 10.47
C SER A 353 19.73 6.08 11.16
N THR A 354 19.79 4.75 11.04
CA THR A 354 19.10 3.88 11.99
C THR A 354 19.74 4.03 13.37
N GLY A 355 18.95 4.40 14.37
CA GLY A 355 19.42 4.42 15.75
C GLY A 355 19.88 3.01 16.15
N TRP A 356 21.19 2.79 16.29
CA TRP A 356 21.80 1.55 16.86
C TRP A 356 21.40 0.20 16.22
N ASN A 357 20.61 0.18 15.15
CA ASN A 357 20.03 -1.04 14.58
C ASN A 357 20.91 -1.55 13.43
N ASN A 358 21.07 -2.87 13.30
CA ASN A 358 21.92 -3.48 12.25
C ASN A 358 21.23 -3.56 10.86
N TYR A 359 20.16 -2.80 10.65
CA TYR A 359 19.32 -2.84 9.45
C TYR A 359 19.51 -1.55 8.65
N SER A 360 19.46 -1.67 7.33
CA SER A 360 19.45 -0.53 6.42
C SER A 360 18.08 0.15 6.43
N ASN A 361 18.04 1.48 6.31
CA ASN A 361 16.80 2.25 6.20
C ASN A 361 16.00 1.91 4.93
N LEU A 362 16.69 1.53 3.86
CA LEU A 362 16.07 1.08 2.61
C LEU A 362 16.62 -0.28 2.17
N TYR A 363 15.72 -1.24 1.97
CA TYR A 363 16.01 -2.51 1.32
C TYR A 363 15.21 -2.58 0.01
N ALA A 364 15.87 -2.80 -1.11
CA ALA A 364 15.21 -3.00 -2.40
C ALA A 364 15.99 -4.00 -3.24
N ASN A 365 15.39 -5.06 -3.77
CA ASN A 365 16.14 -5.98 -4.63
C ASN A 365 16.67 -5.23 -5.87
N THR A 366 15.83 -4.40 -6.48
CA THR A 366 16.21 -3.49 -7.56
C THR A 366 15.83 -2.05 -7.25
N ILE A 367 16.75 -1.13 -7.48
CA ILE A 367 16.47 0.32 -7.50
C ILE A 367 16.72 0.85 -8.91
N THR A 368 15.71 1.48 -9.50
CA THR A 368 15.81 2.18 -10.78
C THR A 368 15.68 3.68 -10.56
N VAL A 369 16.68 4.45 -11.01
CA VAL A 369 16.67 5.92 -10.94
C VAL A 369 16.78 6.47 -12.36
N THR A 370 15.79 7.26 -12.79
CA THR A 370 15.67 7.71 -14.19
C THR A 370 14.92 9.04 -14.35
N ASN A 371 14.94 9.61 -15.56
CA ASN A 371 14.38 10.93 -15.94
C ASN A 371 14.52 12.04 -14.87
N GLY A 372 15.72 12.24 -14.33
CA GLY A 372 15.97 13.28 -13.32
C GLY A 372 15.57 12.92 -11.90
N GLY A 373 15.08 11.71 -11.67
CA GLY A 373 14.90 11.15 -10.34
C GLY A 373 16.20 11.15 -9.54
N VAL A 374 16.10 11.25 -8.23
CA VAL A 374 17.24 11.35 -7.31
C VAL A 374 17.11 10.34 -6.18
N LEU A 375 18.08 9.45 -6.05
CA LEU A 375 18.33 8.71 -4.82
C LEU A 375 19.35 9.51 -4.00
N ASP A 376 18.86 10.24 -3.00
CA ASP A 376 19.66 11.13 -2.15
C ASP A 376 20.03 10.43 -0.84
N VAL A 377 21.29 10.07 -0.70
CA VAL A 377 21.90 9.48 0.49
C VAL A 377 22.71 10.54 1.20
N ASN A 378 22.08 11.14 2.20
CA ASN A 378 22.67 12.17 3.03
C ASN A 378 22.72 11.72 4.49
N VAL A 379 23.52 10.68 4.74
CA VAL A 379 23.72 10.09 6.07
C VAL A 379 25.11 10.43 6.63
N ASP A 380 25.33 10.21 7.92
CA ASP A 380 26.61 10.51 8.55
C ASP A 380 27.69 9.46 8.17
N GLN A 381 28.97 9.86 8.20
CA GLN A 381 30.12 9.06 7.75
C GLN A 381 30.35 7.71 8.46
N PHE A 382 29.57 7.39 9.49
CA PHE A 382 29.72 6.17 10.29
C PHE A 382 28.63 5.12 10.03
N ASP A 383 27.66 5.44 9.17
CA ASP A 383 26.53 4.56 8.91
C ASP A 383 26.92 3.50 7.88
N THR A 384 27.20 2.31 8.38
CA THR A 384 27.38 1.13 7.55
C THR A 384 26.03 0.74 6.97
N GLU A 385 25.80 1.10 5.70
CA GLU A 385 24.71 0.63 4.82
C GLU A 385 23.35 1.34 4.98
N ALA A 386 23.28 2.62 4.60
CA ALA A 386 22.02 3.38 4.48
C ALA A 386 20.95 2.67 3.64
N PHE A 387 21.37 1.97 2.57
CA PHE A 387 20.49 1.11 1.80
C PHE A 387 21.17 -0.20 1.40
N ARG A 388 20.36 -1.20 1.03
CA ARG A 388 20.80 -2.46 0.43
C ARG A 388 20.02 -2.72 -0.84
N THR A 389 20.74 -3.15 -1.87
CA THR A 389 20.15 -3.58 -3.13
C THR A 389 21.03 -4.59 -3.84
N ASP A 390 20.43 -5.47 -4.64
CA ASP A 390 21.18 -6.36 -5.53
C ASP A 390 21.58 -5.63 -6.81
N LYS A 391 20.68 -4.76 -7.32
CA LYS A 391 20.86 -4.02 -8.57
C LYS A 391 20.48 -2.55 -8.41
N LEU A 392 21.45 -1.66 -8.61
CA LEU A 392 21.21 -0.23 -8.80
C LEU A 392 21.29 0.11 -10.29
N GLU A 393 20.15 0.43 -10.89
CA GLU A 393 20.04 0.86 -12.27
C GLU A 393 19.93 2.38 -12.34
N LEU A 394 20.99 3.03 -12.81
CA LEU A 394 21.01 4.47 -13.03
C LEU A 394 20.97 4.72 -14.53
N THR A 395 19.87 5.26 -15.03
CA THR A 395 19.73 5.49 -16.47
C THR A 395 19.18 6.88 -16.81
N SER A 396 19.44 7.29 -18.03
CA SER A 396 18.80 8.44 -18.65
C SER A 396 17.52 7.97 -19.29
N GLY A 397 16.40 8.60 -18.95
CA GLY A 397 15.17 8.20 -19.58
C GLY A 397 14.98 8.84 -20.96
N ASN A 398 13.88 8.47 -21.61
CA ASN A 398 13.62 8.77 -23.01
C ASN A 398 13.03 10.18 -23.23
N ILE A 399 12.97 11.00 -22.17
CA ILE A 399 12.34 12.31 -22.16
C ILE A 399 13.42 13.37 -22.04
N ALA A 400 13.50 14.23 -23.06
CA ALA A 400 14.27 15.45 -22.96
C ALA A 400 13.50 16.49 -22.13
N ASP A 401 14.21 17.30 -21.34
CA ASP A 401 13.61 18.46 -20.68
C ASP A 401 12.97 19.43 -21.72
N HIS A 402 12.30 20.47 -21.23
CA HIS A 402 11.68 21.49 -22.09
C HIS A 402 12.68 22.21 -23.03
N ASN A 403 13.98 22.06 -22.79
CA ASN A 403 15.07 22.64 -23.58
C ASN A 403 15.73 21.61 -24.52
N GLY A 404 15.28 20.35 -24.54
CA GLY A 404 15.84 19.29 -25.37
C GLY A 404 17.04 18.56 -24.76
N ASN A 405 17.33 18.74 -23.47
CA ASN A 405 18.42 18.05 -22.77
C ASN A 405 17.93 16.71 -22.21
N VAL A 406 18.67 15.63 -22.47
CA VAL A 406 18.45 14.34 -21.81
C VAL A 406 18.75 14.47 -20.32
N VAL A 407 17.83 14.00 -19.47
CA VAL A 407 17.96 14.08 -18.02
C VAL A 407 18.13 12.68 -17.43
N SER A 408 19.23 12.49 -16.72
CA SER A 408 19.61 11.21 -16.11
C SER A 408 19.10 11.08 -14.68
N GLY A 409 18.88 9.85 -14.24
CA GLY A 409 18.78 9.56 -12.82
C GLY A 409 20.09 9.89 -12.10
N VAL A 410 19.96 10.36 -10.86
CA VAL A 410 21.05 10.80 -10.01
C VAL A 410 21.10 9.95 -8.75
N PHE A 411 22.25 9.37 -8.46
CA PHE A 411 22.59 8.83 -7.15
C PHE A 411 23.50 9.82 -6.44
N ASP A 412 22.99 10.51 -5.43
CA ASP A 412 23.76 11.50 -4.66
C ASP A 412 24.16 10.90 -3.32
N ILE A 413 25.47 10.89 -3.02
CA ILE A 413 25.99 10.46 -1.71
C ILE A 413 26.45 11.63 -0.84
N ASN A 414 26.29 12.87 -1.31
CA ASN A 414 26.75 14.07 -0.62
C ASN A 414 28.23 13.94 -0.17
N SER A 415 28.50 14.16 1.11
CA SER A 415 29.82 14.02 1.75
C SER A 415 30.00 12.66 2.46
N SER A 416 29.14 11.69 2.16
CA SER A 416 29.14 10.37 2.80
C SER A 416 30.26 9.48 2.28
N ASP A 417 30.78 8.62 3.14
CA ASP A 417 31.70 7.53 2.77
C ASP A 417 30.88 6.25 2.59
N TYR A 418 30.60 5.86 1.34
CA TYR A 418 29.68 4.76 1.03
C TYR A 418 30.35 3.61 0.28
N VAL A 419 29.96 2.39 0.65
CA VAL A 419 30.32 1.16 -0.07
C VAL A 419 29.06 0.59 -0.71
N LEU A 420 28.92 0.73 -2.01
CA LEU A 420 27.86 0.11 -2.78
C LEU A 420 28.19 -1.35 -3.05
N ASN A 421 27.52 -2.26 -2.34
CA ASN A 421 27.63 -3.70 -2.55
C ASN A 421 26.48 -4.23 -3.42
N ALA A 422 26.37 -3.70 -4.64
CA ALA A 422 25.32 -4.02 -5.61
C ALA A 422 25.87 -3.95 -7.03
N ASP A 423 25.23 -4.64 -7.96
CA ASP A 423 25.48 -4.47 -9.39
C ASP A 423 25.03 -3.07 -9.81
N LEU A 424 25.99 -2.24 -10.22
CA LEU A 424 25.73 -0.91 -10.76
C LEU A 424 25.60 -1.02 -12.27
N VAL A 425 24.39 -0.81 -12.78
CA VAL A 425 24.10 -0.94 -14.20
C VAL A 425 23.49 0.32 -14.78
N ASN A 426 23.50 0.38 -16.10
CA ASN A 426 22.78 1.36 -16.88
C ASN A 426 22.08 0.64 -18.03
N ASP A 427 20.75 0.71 -18.08
CA ASP A 427 20.01 0.19 -19.24
C ASP A 427 20.07 1.18 -20.41
N ARG A 428 20.45 0.66 -21.57
CA ARG A 428 20.69 1.42 -22.81
C ARG A 428 19.43 1.47 -23.64
N THR A 429 18.61 2.49 -23.46
CA THR A 429 17.25 2.55 -24.02
C THR A 429 17.09 2.81 -25.54
N TRP A 430 17.93 2.27 -26.45
CA TRP A 430 17.72 2.20 -27.93
C TRP A 430 18.11 3.35 -28.90
N ASP A 431 18.27 4.62 -28.51
CA ASP A 431 18.78 5.68 -29.42
C ASP A 431 20.31 5.82 -29.41
N THR A 432 20.95 4.86 -30.08
CA THR A 432 22.41 4.81 -30.33
C THR A 432 22.99 5.97 -31.15
N ALA A 433 22.20 6.94 -31.60
CA ALA A 433 22.67 8.05 -32.44
C ALA A 433 23.17 9.28 -31.65
N GLN A 434 22.91 9.36 -30.34
CA GLN A 434 23.27 10.49 -29.48
C GLN A 434 24.45 10.14 -28.55
N ALA A 435 25.33 11.11 -28.26
CA ALA A 435 26.53 10.89 -27.44
C ALA A 435 26.25 10.85 -25.92
N ASN A 436 25.04 11.19 -25.50
CA ASN A 436 24.56 11.30 -24.12
C ASN A 436 23.52 10.20 -23.82
N TYR A 437 23.76 8.99 -24.33
CA TYR A 437 22.76 7.92 -24.33
C TYR A 437 23.01 6.86 -23.28
N GLY A 438 21.99 6.54 -22.48
CA GLY A 438 22.08 5.53 -21.42
C GLY A 438 23.20 5.87 -20.44
N TYR A 439 23.10 7.02 -19.76
CA TYR A 439 24.03 7.35 -18.67
C TYR A 439 23.25 7.73 -17.41
N GLY A 440 23.74 7.27 -16.27
CA GLY A 440 23.35 7.72 -14.94
C GLY A 440 24.36 8.74 -14.40
N VAL A 441 23.99 9.48 -13.36
CA VAL A 441 24.91 10.39 -12.66
C VAL A 441 25.11 9.89 -11.25
N VAL A 442 26.37 9.82 -10.82
CA VAL A 442 26.72 9.71 -9.40
C VAL A 442 27.24 11.07 -8.95
N ALA A 443 26.55 11.69 -8.00
CA ALA A 443 26.90 12.96 -7.40
C ALA A 443 27.58 12.74 -6.03
N MET A 444 28.64 13.50 -5.77
CA MET A 444 29.40 13.47 -4.52
C MET A 444 30.13 14.79 -4.30
N ASN A 445 30.24 15.20 -3.03
CA ASN A 445 31.08 16.31 -2.60
C ASN A 445 32.56 15.89 -2.57
N SER A 446 33.47 16.87 -2.50
CA SER A 446 34.92 16.63 -2.57
C SER A 446 35.49 15.77 -1.43
N ASP A 447 34.73 15.62 -0.36
CA ASP A 447 35.05 14.84 0.84
C ASP A 447 34.26 13.53 0.95
N GLY A 448 33.31 13.27 0.06
CA GLY A 448 32.65 11.96 -0.04
C GLY A 448 33.53 10.92 -0.72
N HIS A 449 33.28 9.65 -0.44
CA HIS A 449 34.01 8.52 -1.02
C HIS A 449 33.06 7.39 -1.40
N LEU A 450 33.03 7.01 -2.68
CA LEU A 450 32.28 5.84 -3.14
C LEU A 450 33.22 4.67 -3.47
N THR A 451 32.92 3.51 -2.88
CA THR A 451 33.49 2.23 -3.30
C THR A 451 32.37 1.38 -3.90
N ILE A 452 32.63 0.71 -5.03
CA ILE A 452 31.66 -0.18 -5.68
C ILE A 452 32.22 -1.60 -5.62
N ASN A 453 31.42 -2.54 -5.11
CA ASN A 453 31.78 -3.94 -4.91
C ASN A 453 30.90 -4.95 -5.69
N GLY A 454 30.05 -4.47 -6.62
CA GLY A 454 29.32 -5.33 -7.55
C GLY A 454 30.00 -5.46 -8.92
N ASN A 455 29.40 -6.26 -9.80
CA ASN A 455 29.84 -6.38 -11.19
C ASN A 455 29.28 -5.20 -12.00
N GLY A 456 30.15 -4.36 -12.55
CA GLY A 456 29.75 -3.47 -13.63
C GLY A 456 29.53 -4.30 -14.90
N ASP A 457 28.39 -4.14 -15.57
CA ASP A 457 28.19 -4.70 -16.91
C ASP A 457 29.12 -3.97 -17.89
N VAL A 458 30.19 -4.64 -18.30
CA VAL A 458 31.17 -4.08 -19.24
C VAL A 458 31.18 -4.96 -20.48
N ASP A 459 30.70 -4.39 -21.60
CA ASP A 459 30.80 -5.04 -22.89
C ASP A 459 32.25 -5.46 -23.17
N ASN A 460 32.37 -6.65 -23.75
CA ASN A 460 33.57 -7.46 -24.02
C ASN A 460 34.67 -6.79 -24.90
N GLY A 461 35.09 -5.57 -24.56
CA GLY A 461 36.07 -4.75 -25.27
C GLY A 461 36.54 -3.50 -24.54
N THR A 462 35.92 -3.12 -23.42
CA THR A 462 36.38 -2.04 -22.55
C THR A 462 36.85 -2.60 -21.21
N GLU A 463 38.00 -2.13 -20.73
CA GLU A 463 38.61 -2.60 -19.49
C GLU A 463 37.78 -2.12 -18.30
N LEU A 464 37.43 -3.03 -17.38
CA LEU A 464 36.98 -2.71 -16.03
C LEU A 464 38.15 -2.00 -15.32
N ASP A 465 38.24 -0.68 -15.48
CA ASP A 465 39.01 0.10 -14.52
C ASP A 465 38.14 0.21 -13.27
N ASN A 466 38.33 -0.72 -12.33
CA ASN A 466 37.94 -0.53 -10.94
C ASN A 466 38.73 0.67 -10.39
N SER A 467 38.36 1.85 -10.87
CA SER A 467 39.00 3.10 -10.57
C SER A 467 38.53 3.47 -9.17
N PHE A 468 39.42 3.21 -8.22
CA PHE A 468 39.40 3.87 -6.93
C PHE A 468 39.43 5.38 -7.20
N CYS A 469 38.28 6.06 -7.21
CA CYS A 469 38.22 7.49 -7.42
C CYS A 469 38.64 8.19 -6.11
N ARG A 470 39.94 8.19 -5.82
CA ARG A 470 40.50 8.99 -4.72
C ARG A 470 40.81 10.38 -5.25
N GLN A 471 39.79 11.21 -5.45
CA GLN A 471 40.02 12.60 -5.82
C GLN A 471 40.47 13.40 -4.60
N ARG A 472 41.77 13.31 -4.27
CA ARG A 472 42.38 14.20 -3.29
C ARG A 472 42.45 15.59 -3.92
N CYS A 473 41.45 16.44 -3.67
CA CYS A 473 41.50 17.85 -4.01
C CYS A 473 42.68 18.51 -3.28
N CYS A 474 43.84 18.56 -3.95
CA CYS A 474 44.93 19.44 -3.55
C CYS A 474 44.46 20.88 -3.80
N GLY A 475 43.95 21.52 -2.74
CA GLY A 475 43.68 22.95 -2.74
C GLY A 475 44.94 23.73 -3.13
N ASN A 476 44.84 24.50 -4.22
CA ASN A 476 45.74 25.62 -4.47
C ASN A 476 45.08 26.88 -3.91
N ARG A 477 45.67 27.36 -2.80
CA ARG A 477 45.58 28.66 -2.11
C ARG A 477 44.47 29.63 -2.48
#